data_AF-A0A1U8KY95-F1
#
_entry.id   AF-A0A1U8KY95-F1
#
_cell.length_a   1.000
_cell.length_b   1.000
_cell.length_c   1.000
_cell.angle_alpha   90.00
_cell.angle_beta   90.00
_cell.angle_gamma   90.00
#
_symmetry.space_group_name_H-M   'P 1'
#
loop_
_entity.id
_entity.type
_entity.pdbx_description
1 polymer ?
#
loop_
_entity_poly.entity_id
_entity_poly.type
_entity_poly.pdbx_seq_one_letter_code
_entity_poly.pdbx_strand_id
1 'polypeptide(L)'
;MEYNCSLVTVVVVFLCGFRVCFSLTSDVHVKNFISWDDIKVDEHQTRLSDSRVNHNRSRVIVVNKNGGADSVTVQGAIDMVPENNTRRVKIYILPGIYREKVTVPKCKPYISFVGNAGQMSNTIISWNDKASDKDSNGINLGTYRSASVTIESDYFCATDITFENTVVQTPGEPGMQAVALRISGDKAMFYKVKVVGTQDTLLDEIGSHYFYQCHIQGSVDFIFGKSRSLYQDCVIESTAVRSGAIAAHRRDSPDDDTGFSFVNCKINGTGRIYLGRAWGNYSRAIYSNCYFDNIINPAGWTDWNDPLRQKYNLHS
;
A
#
# COMPACT_ATOMS: atom_id res chain seq x y z
N MET A 1 1.70 -47.54 -59.90
CA MET A 1 2.14 -46.50 -58.96
C MET A 1 3.64 -46.63 -58.88
N GLU A 2 4.50 -45.68 -59.22
CA GLU A 2 4.39 -44.30 -59.67
C GLU A 2 5.70 -44.00 -60.45
N TYR A 3 5.62 -43.07 -61.40
CA TYR A 3 6.69 -42.67 -62.29
C TYR A 3 7.66 -41.70 -61.59
N ASN A 4 8.97 -41.96 -61.64
CA ASN A 4 9.99 -40.94 -61.36
C ASN A 4 10.27 -40.16 -62.65
N CYS A 5 9.70 -38.96 -62.75
CA CYS A 5 9.99 -37.99 -63.79
C CYS A 5 10.70 -36.79 -63.14
N SER A 6 11.91 -36.50 -63.62
CA SER A 6 12.76 -35.40 -63.15
C SER A 6 12.09 -34.04 -63.35
N LEU A 7 12.04 -33.22 -62.30
CA LEU A 7 11.66 -31.81 -62.39
C LEU A 7 12.89 -30.92 -62.15
N VAL A 8 13.28 -30.15 -63.16
CA VAL A 8 14.30 -29.10 -63.09
C VAL A 8 13.64 -27.86 -62.50
N THR A 9 14.10 -27.40 -61.33
CA THR A 9 13.67 -26.13 -60.75
C THR A 9 14.56 -24.99 -61.27
N VAL A 10 13.98 -24.11 -62.08
CA VAL A 10 14.59 -22.84 -62.48
C VAL A 10 14.37 -21.83 -61.35
N VAL A 11 15.47 -21.34 -60.76
CA VAL A 11 15.43 -20.25 -59.77
C VAL A 11 15.36 -18.92 -60.51
N VAL A 12 14.19 -18.28 -60.49
CA VAL A 12 14.02 -16.88 -60.93
C VAL A 12 14.22 -15.99 -59.72
N VAL A 13 15.34 -15.26 -59.69
CA VAL A 13 15.65 -14.30 -58.63
C VAL A 13 14.87 -13.01 -58.87
N PHE A 14 13.81 -12.78 -58.09
CA PHE A 14 13.21 -11.46 -57.96
C PHE A 14 14.01 -10.64 -56.94
N LEU A 15 14.66 -9.57 -57.40
CA LEU A 15 15.23 -8.52 -56.54
C LEU A 15 14.09 -7.70 -55.91
N CYS A 16 13.42 -8.25 -54.91
CA CYS A 16 12.61 -7.46 -53.99
C CYS A 16 13.53 -6.89 -52.90
N GLY A 17 13.67 -5.57 -52.87
CA GLY A 17 14.39 -4.87 -51.82
C GLY A 17 13.78 -5.18 -50.46
N PHE A 18 14.47 -5.99 -49.66
CA PHE A 18 14.16 -6.16 -48.24
C PHE A 18 14.44 -4.83 -47.53
N ARG A 19 13.38 -4.07 -47.21
CA ARG A 19 13.44 -3.11 -46.12
C ARG A 19 13.45 -3.90 -44.82
N VAL A 20 14.65 -4.14 -44.28
CA VAL A 20 14.82 -4.56 -42.90
C VAL A 20 14.39 -3.37 -42.02
N CYS A 21 13.15 -3.43 -41.54
CA CYS A 21 12.66 -2.52 -40.53
C CYS A 21 13.30 -2.93 -39.20
N PHE A 22 14.38 -2.27 -38.80
CA PHE A 22 14.87 -2.38 -37.42
C PHE A 22 13.82 -1.73 -36.51
N SER A 23 12.94 -2.56 -35.94
CA SER A 23 12.20 -2.15 -34.74
C SER A 23 13.24 -2.02 -33.63
N LEU A 24 13.59 -0.79 -33.28
CA LEU A 24 14.26 -0.52 -32.01
C LEU A 24 13.26 -0.86 -30.90
N THR A 25 13.24 -2.12 -30.48
CA THR A 25 12.71 -2.47 -29.17
C THR A 25 13.62 -1.77 -28.18
N SER A 26 13.23 -0.57 -27.75
CA SER A 26 13.84 0.04 -26.57
C SER A 26 13.62 -0.95 -25.44
N ASP A 27 14.70 -1.62 -25.00
CA ASP A 27 14.70 -2.40 -23.79
C ASP A 27 14.30 -1.47 -22.65
N VAL A 28 13.02 -1.53 -22.27
CA VAL A 28 12.50 -0.80 -21.13
C VAL A 28 13.09 -1.50 -19.92
N HIS A 29 14.23 -0.99 -19.45
CA HIS A 29 14.86 -1.52 -18.26
C HIS A 29 13.90 -1.31 -17.08
N VAL A 30 13.28 -2.39 -16.63
CA VAL A 30 12.37 -2.38 -15.50
C VAL A 30 13.18 -1.97 -14.28
N LYS A 31 12.88 -0.80 -13.70
CA LYS A 31 13.56 -0.34 -12.50
C LYS A 31 13.15 -1.21 -11.33
N ASN A 32 14.09 -1.98 -10.80
CA ASN A 32 13.88 -2.81 -9.61
C ASN A 32 14.05 -2.02 -8.29
N PHE A 33 13.89 -0.69 -8.33
CA PHE A 33 14.01 0.18 -7.17
C PHE A 33 13.04 1.36 -7.27
N ILE A 34 12.66 1.90 -6.11
CA ILE A 34 11.88 3.14 -6.00
C ILE A 34 12.85 4.31 -5.80
N SER A 35 12.58 5.40 -6.49
CA SER A 35 13.33 6.65 -6.45
C SER A 35 12.44 7.82 -6.03
N TRP A 36 13.04 8.93 -5.61
CA TRP A 36 12.28 10.15 -5.28
C TRP A 36 11.47 10.69 -6.46
N ASP A 37 11.88 10.41 -7.70
CA ASP A 37 11.13 10.80 -8.88
C ASP A 37 9.82 10.03 -9.02
N ASP A 38 9.72 8.81 -8.47
CA ASP A 38 8.51 8.00 -8.56
C ASP A 38 7.33 8.59 -7.77
N ILE A 39 7.63 9.44 -6.78
CA ILE A 39 6.64 10.11 -5.91
C ILE A 39 6.56 11.63 -6.12
N LYS A 40 7.10 12.15 -7.22
CA LYS A 40 7.00 13.58 -7.58
C LYS A 40 6.22 13.79 -8.86
N VAL A 41 5.35 14.79 -8.87
CA VAL A 41 4.64 15.28 -10.06
C VAL A 41 5.03 16.74 -10.26
N ASP A 42 5.34 17.12 -11.50
CA ASP A 42 5.53 18.51 -11.88
C ASP A 42 4.16 19.14 -12.15
N GLU A 43 3.65 19.93 -11.19
CA GLU A 43 2.33 20.57 -11.25
C GLU A 43 2.18 21.56 -12.43
N HIS A 44 3.28 22.15 -12.91
CA HIS A 44 3.23 23.05 -14.06
C HIS A 44 3.04 22.27 -15.36
N GLN A 45 3.60 21.06 -15.46
CA GLN A 45 3.42 20.20 -16.63
C GLN A 45 2.04 19.52 -16.68
N THR A 46 1.41 19.24 -15.54
CA THR A 46 0.06 18.63 -15.50
C THR A 46 -1.05 19.57 -15.95
N ARG A 47 -0.85 20.89 -15.86
CA ARG A 47 -1.79 21.91 -16.39
C ARG A 47 -1.61 22.20 -17.88
N LEU A 48 -0.51 21.75 -18.48
CA LEU A 48 -0.10 22.09 -19.86
C LEU A 48 -0.16 20.89 -20.81
N SER A 49 -0.72 19.75 -20.43
CA SER A 49 -0.77 18.57 -21.30
C SER A 49 -1.87 18.66 -22.36
N ASP A 50 -1.69 19.60 -23.29
CA ASP A 50 -2.13 19.43 -24.66
C ASP A 50 -0.95 18.82 -25.45
N SER A 51 -1.15 17.57 -25.89
CA SER A 51 -0.55 17.00 -27.10
C SER A 51 0.99 17.01 -27.31
N ARG A 52 1.83 16.47 -26.39
CA ARG A 52 3.14 15.87 -26.76
C ARG A 52 3.52 14.66 -25.91
N VAL A 53 3.31 13.46 -26.46
CA VAL A 53 3.78 12.18 -25.89
C VAL A 53 5.30 12.13 -25.95
N ASN A 54 5.95 12.36 -24.81
CA ASN A 54 7.38 12.12 -24.66
C ASN A 54 7.59 10.70 -24.13
N HIS A 55 8.04 9.77 -24.99
CA HIS A 55 8.10 8.33 -24.74
C HIS A 55 9.02 7.87 -23.57
N ASN A 56 9.70 8.82 -22.92
CA ASN A 56 10.68 8.58 -21.86
C ASN A 56 10.31 9.20 -20.49
N ARG A 57 9.07 9.70 -20.30
CA ARG A 57 8.60 10.24 -19.02
C ARG A 57 7.57 9.32 -18.36
N SER A 58 7.58 9.26 -17.02
CA SER A 58 6.54 8.60 -16.23
C SER A 58 5.16 9.14 -16.61
N ARG A 59 4.19 8.27 -16.91
CA ARG A 59 2.82 8.68 -17.24
C ARG A 59 2.15 9.26 -16.00
N VAL A 60 1.52 10.42 -16.12
CA VAL A 60 0.70 11.02 -15.06
C VAL A 60 -0.77 10.90 -15.45
N ILE A 61 -1.62 10.49 -14.51
CA ILE A 61 -3.09 10.46 -14.64
C ILE A 61 -3.63 11.34 -13.53
N VAL A 62 -4.42 12.36 -13.86
CA VAL A 62 -4.95 13.32 -12.89
C VAL A 62 -6.35 12.91 -12.46
N VAL A 63 -6.59 12.89 -11.15
CA VAL A 63 -7.89 12.62 -10.54
C VAL A 63 -8.44 13.90 -9.94
N ASN A 64 -9.62 14.32 -10.38
CA ASN A 64 -10.36 15.43 -9.81
C ASN A 64 -11.82 15.05 -9.59
N LYS A 65 -12.24 14.92 -8.32
CA LYS A 65 -13.63 14.59 -7.98
C LYS A 65 -14.66 15.60 -8.50
N ASN A 66 -14.24 16.83 -8.81
CA ASN A 66 -15.10 17.88 -9.34
C ASN A 66 -15.13 17.93 -10.89
N GLY A 67 -14.46 17.00 -11.57
CA GLY A 67 -14.38 16.94 -13.03
C GLY A 67 -13.20 17.73 -13.62
N GLY A 68 -13.07 17.73 -14.95
CA GLY A 68 -12.01 18.47 -15.66
C GLY A 68 -10.60 17.87 -15.56
N ALA A 69 -10.51 16.57 -15.27
CA ALA A 69 -9.26 15.80 -15.24
C ALA A 69 -9.48 14.44 -15.95
N ASP A 70 -8.46 13.57 -15.96
CA ASP A 70 -8.54 12.25 -16.62
C ASP A 70 -9.61 11.34 -15.98
N SER A 71 -9.73 11.38 -14.64
CA SER A 71 -10.72 10.62 -13.88
C SER A 71 -11.38 11.45 -12.78
N VAL A 72 -12.62 11.12 -12.42
CA VAL A 72 -13.31 11.69 -11.26
C VAL A 72 -13.19 10.82 -10.00
N THR A 73 -12.78 9.56 -10.15
CA THR A 73 -12.54 8.61 -9.05
C THR A 73 -11.10 8.11 -9.06
N VAL A 74 -10.63 7.66 -7.90
CA VAL A 74 -9.30 7.05 -7.78
C VAL A 74 -9.28 5.70 -8.48
N GLN A 75 -10.32 4.87 -8.28
CA GLN A 75 -10.43 3.58 -8.96
C GLN A 75 -10.44 3.72 -10.48
N GLY A 76 -11.16 4.71 -11.02
CA GLY A 76 -11.20 4.95 -12.47
C GLY A 76 -9.83 5.28 -13.07
N ALA A 77 -8.96 5.97 -12.33
CA ALA A 77 -7.58 6.24 -12.78
C ALA A 77 -6.69 4.98 -12.72
N ILE A 78 -6.88 4.11 -11.74
CA ILE A 78 -6.20 2.81 -11.67
C ILE A 78 -6.63 1.94 -12.86
N ASP A 79 -7.91 1.98 -13.22
CA ASP A 79 -8.46 1.20 -14.32
C ASP A 79 -7.83 1.57 -15.67
N MET A 80 -7.40 2.82 -15.85
CA MET A 80 -6.65 3.30 -17.03
C MET A 80 -5.20 2.79 -17.12
N VAL A 81 -4.64 2.24 -16.05
CA VAL A 81 -3.30 1.63 -16.06
C VAL A 81 -3.41 0.24 -16.68
N PRO A 82 -2.61 -0.11 -17.71
CA PRO A 82 -2.66 -1.43 -18.31
C PRO A 82 -2.20 -2.51 -17.34
N GLU A 83 -2.70 -3.73 -17.51
CA GLU A 83 -2.15 -4.90 -16.83
C GLU A 83 -0.71 -5.16 -17.27
N ASN A 84 0.05 -5.84 -16.41
CA ASN A 84 1.47 -6.14 -16.59
C ASN A 84 2.31 -4.89 -16.88
N ASN A 85 1.90 -3.75 -16.31
CA ASN A 85 2.58 -2.48 -16.45
C ASN A 85 4.05 -2.57 -16.03
N THR A 86 4.98 -2.17 -16.89
CA THR A 86 6.42 -2.24 -16.61
C THR A 86 7.05 -0.89 -16.31
N ARG A 87 6.25 0.20 -16.32
CA ARG A 87 6.73 1.57 -16.16
C ARG A 87 5.96 2.31 -15.08
N ARG A 88 6.63 3.20 -14.35
CA ARG A 88 5.97 4.04 -13.33
C ARG A 88 4.79 4.83 -13.92
N VAL A 89 3.60 4.62 -13.35
CA VAL A 89 2.42 5.47 -13.58
C VAL A 89 2.05 6.19 -12.30
N LYS A 90 1.99 7.52 -12.36
CA LYS A 90 1.68 8.40 -11.24
C LYS A 90 0.22 8.83 -11.35
N ILE A 91 -0.57 8.51 -10.36
CA ILE A 91 -1.94 8.97 -10.20
C ILE A 91 -1.87 10.19 -9.29
N TYR A 92 -2.03 11.37 -9.87
CA TYR A 92 -2.01 12.65 -9.18
C TYR A 92 -3.43 12.99 -8.71
N ILE A 93 -3.66 12.93 -7.40
CA ILE A 93 -4.99 13.02 -6.80
C ILE A 93 -5.15 14.40 -6.16
N LEU A 94 -5.96 15.24 -6.79
CA LEU A 94 -6.20 16.60 -6.34
C LEU A 94 -6.93 16.62 -4.98
N PRO A 95 -6.91 17.76 -4.26
CA PRO A 95 -7.54 17.88 -2.95
C PRO A 95 -9.03 17.53 -2.98
N GLY A 96 -9.45 16.73 -2.01
CA GLY A 96 -10.82 16.28 -1.85
C GLY A 96 -10.95 15.04 -0.97
N ILE A 97 -12.18 14.80 -0.50
CA ILE A 97 -12.57 13.53 0.12
C ILE A 97 -13.16 12.64 -0.97
N TYR A 98 -12.49 11.53 -1.26
CA TYR A 98 -12.87 10.49 -2.19
C TYR A 98 -13.52 9.35 -1.40
N ARG A 99 -14.86 9.28 -1.44
CA ARG A 99 -15.64 8.25 -0.75
C ARG A 99 -15.86 7.05 -1.66
N GLU A 100 -14.86 6.19 -1.71
CA GLU A 100 -14.84 5.00 -2.56
C GLU A 100 -13.94 3.92 -1.95
N LYS A 101 -14.26 2.66 -2.21
CA LYS A 101 -13.29 1.56 -2.00
C LYS A 101 -12.32 1.52 -3.16
N VAL A 102 -11.04 1.41 -2.86
CA VAL A 102 -9.98 1.38 -3.87
C VAL A 102 -9.20 0.07 -3.77
N THR A 103 -8.95 -0.56 -4.91
CA THR A 103 -8.03 -1.69 -5.04
C THR A 103 -7.01 -1.41 -6.13
N VAL A 104 -5.73 -1.42 -5.76
CA VAL A 104 -4.61 -1.41 -6.71
C VAL A 104 -4.18 -2.87 -6.93
N PRO A 105 -4.61 -3.50 -8.03
CA PRO A 105 -4.49 -4.95 -8.19
C PRO A 105 -3.05 -5.38 -8.46
N LYS A 106 -2.73 -6.62 -8.09
CA LYS A 106 -1.40 -7.22 -8.29
C LYS A 106 -0.93 -7.19 -9.74
N CYS A 107 -1.84 -7.29 -10.71
CA CYS A 107 -1.52 -7.26 -12.14
C CYS A 107 -1.09 -5.86 -12.64
N LYS A 108 -1.08 -4.82 -11.80
CA LYS A 108 -0.71 -3.45 -12.19
C LYS A 108 0.43 -2.90 -11.32
N PRO A 109 1.67 -3.43 -11.43
CA PRO A 109 2.79 -2.95 -10.62
C PRO A 109 3.22 -1.54 -11.02
N TYR A 110 4.09 -0.92 -10.22
CA TYR A 110 4.67 0.40 -10.45
C TYR A 110 3.64 1.57 -10.50
N ILE A 111 2.58 1.50 -9.70
CA ILE A 111 1.64 2.62 -9.51
C ILE A 111 2.11 3.51 -8.35
N SER A 112 1.96 4.82 -8.49
CA SER A 112 2.21 5.77 -7.40
C SER A 112 1.02 6.70 -7.21
N PHE A 113 0.53 6.83 -5.98
CA PHE A 113 -0.42 7.86 -5.59
C PHE A 113 0.33 9.10 -5.12
N VAL A 114 -0.02 10.26 -5.65
CA VAL A 114 0.63 11.52 -5.31
C VAL A 114 -0.46 12.53 -5.03
N GLY A 115 -0.52 13.04 -3.79
CA GLY A 115 -1.33 14.21 -3.45
C GLY A 115 -0.55 15.51 -3.61
N ASN A 116 -1.16 16.63 -3.22
CA ASN A 116 -0.51 17.93 -3.26
C ASN A 116 0.61 18.02 -2.21
N ALA A 117 1.78 18.48 -2.64
CA ALA A 117 2.97 18.50 -1.79
C ALA A 117 2.73 19.28 -0.48
N GLY A 118 3.01 18.63 0.66
CA GLY A 118 2.84 19.23 1.99
C GLY A 118 1.39 19.35 2.45
N GLN A 119 0.44 18.77 1.72
CA GLN A 119 -1.00 18.87 2.00
C GLN A 119 -1.63 17.48 2.22
N MET A 120 -0.95 16.59 2.95
CA MET A 120 -1.41 15.21 3.14
C MET A 120 -2.85 15.07 3.67
N SER A 121 -3.34 16.07 4.43
CA SER A 121 -4.70 16.08 5.00
C SER A 121 -5.78 16.62 4.06
N ASN A 122 -5.41 17.11 2.87
CA ASN A 122 -6.36 17.67 1.91
C ASN A 122 -6.84 16.65 0.88
N THR A 123 -6.08 15.57 0.66
CA THR A 123 -6.46 14.47 -0.22
C THR A 123 -6.72 13.21 0.62
N ILE A 124 -7.97 12.80 0.73
CA ILE A 124 -8.41 11.73 1.62
C ILE A 124 -9.18 10.68 0.82
N ILE A 125 -8.75 9.42 0.86
CA ILE A 125 -9.51 8.27 0.38
C ILE A 125 -10.13 7.60 1.59
N SER A 126 -11.46 7.56 1.64
CA SER A 126 -12.23 7.25 2.85
C SER A 126 -13.34 6.24 2.58
N TRP A 127 -13.47 5.25 3.45
CA TRP A 127 -14.62 4.34 3.50
C TRP A 127 -15.04 4.05 4.95
N ASN A 128 -16.00 3.13 5.15
CA ASN A 128 -16.61 2.89 6.45
C ASN A 128 -17.11 1.46 6.67
N ASP A 129 -16.52 0.46 6.00
CA ASP A 129 -16.83 -0.94 6.25
C ASP A 129 -16.17 -1.40 7.57
N LYS A 130 -16.88 -2.25 8.32
CA LYS A 130 -16.32 -3.07 9.41
C LYS A 130 -16.47 -4.56 9.13
N ALA A 131 -15.73 -5.39 9.86
CA ALA A 131 -15.69 -6.83 9.66
C ALA A 131 -17.06 -7.52 9.77
N SER A 132 -17.98 -7.01 10.59
CA SER A 132 -19.34 -7.54 10.73
C SER A 132 -20.32 -7.07 9.65
N ASP A 133 -19.97 -6.11 8.81
CA ASP A 133 -20.84 -5.71 7.70
C ASP A 133 -20.96 -6.85 6.71
N LYS A 134 -22.05 -6.88 5.95
CA LYS A 134 -22.38 -7.98 5.05
C LYS A 134 -22.22 -7.56 3.59
N ASP A 135 -21.68 -8.46 2.79
CA ASP A 135 -21.73 -8.32 1.34
C ASP A 135 -23.15 -8.58 0.79
N SER A 136 -23.31 -8.48 -0.53
CA SER A 136 -24.58 -8.70 -1.24
C SER A 136 -25.16 -10.09 -1.04
N ASN A 137 -24.35 -11.07 -0.64
CA ASN A 137 -24.78 -12.45 -0.38
C ASN A 137 -25.08 -12.67 1.12
N GLY A 138 -25.02 -11.63 1.94
CA GLY A 138 -25.28 -11.70 3.38
C GLY A 138 -24.10 -12.24 4.20
N ILE A 139 -22.91 -12.38 3.60
CA ILE A 139 -21.72 -12.92 4.27
C ILE A 139 -20.92 -11.77 4.88
N ASN A 140 -20.50 -11.94 6.15
CA ASN A 140 -19.68 -10.96 6.85
C ASN A 140 -18.38 -10.68 6.08
N LEU A 141 -18.04 -9.40 5.91
CA LEU A 141 -16.84 -8.97 5.21
C LEU A 141 -15.57 -9.58 5.82
N GLY A 142 -15.52 -9.66 7.16
CA GLY A 142 -14.30 -9.93 7.90
C GLY A 142 -13.31 -8.77 7.82
N THR A 143 -12.26 -8.80 8.65
CA THR A 143 -11.25 -7.73 8.70
C THR A 143 -10.61 -7.48 7.34
N TYR A 144 -10.31 -8.54 6.60
CA TYR A 144 -9.65 -8.45 5.30
C TYR A 144 -10.44 -7.63 4.27
N ARG A 145 -11.77 -7.81 4.20
CA ARG A 145 -12.61 -7.12 3.21
C ARG A 145 -13.14 -5.77 3.70
N SER A 146 -12.88 -5.39 4.96
CA SER A 146 -13.25 -4.06 5.49
C SER A 146 -12.30 -2.94 5.05
N ALA A 147 -11.19 -3.28 4.38
CA ALA A 147 -10.21 -2.32 3.87
C ALA A 147 -10.83 -1.24 2.98
N SER A 148 -10.58 0.02 3.32
CA SER A 148 -10.96 1.17 2.48
C SER A 148 -10.10 1.23 1.22
N VAL A 149 -8.79 1.02 1.39
CA VAL A 149 -7.83 0.87 0.28
C VAL A 149 -7.05 -0.43 0.41
N THR A 150 -7.01 -1.21 -0.67
CA THR A 150 -6.20 -2.43 -0.79
C THR A 150 -5.12 -2.26 -1.84
N ILE A 151 -3.86 -2.49 -1.45
CA ILE A 151 -2.67 -2.38 -2.30
C ILE A 151 -2.05 -3.77 -2.47
N GLU A 152 -2.30 -4.41 -3.61
CA GLU A 152 -1.73 -5.72 -3.96
C GLU A 152 -0.59 -5.58 -5.00
N SER A 153 -0.36 -4.36 -5.47
CA SER A 153 0.58 -3.99 -6.53
C SER A 153 2.00 -3.86 -5.99
N ASP A 154 2.94 -4.58 -6.61
CA ASP A 154 4.36 -4.50 -6.29
C ASP A 154 4.95 -3.13 -6.69
N TYR A 155 5.95 -2.68 -5.94
CA TYR A 155 6.60 -1.38 -6.11
C TYR A 155 5.64 -0.19 -6.02
N PHE A 156 4.52 -0.33 -5.31
CA PHE A 156 3.58 0.76 -5.07
C PHE A 156 4.26 1.91 -4.31
N CYS A 157 3.86 3.15 -4.60
CA CYS A 157 4.25 4.28 -3.78
C CYS A 157 3.06 5.18 -3.42
N ALA A 158 3.11 5.84 -2.27
CA ALA A 158 2.17 6.90 -1.94
C ALA A 158 2.89 8.08 -1.27
N THR A 159 2.50 9.31 -1.64
CA THR A 159 2.91 10.54 -0.93
C THR A 159 1.78 11.54 -0.79
N ASP A 160 1.83 12.29 0.32
CA ASP A 160 0.94 13.42 0.61
C ASP A 160 -0.55 13.07 0.45
N ILE A 161 -0.96 11.92 0.97
CA ILE A 161 -2.35 11.44 0.95
C ILE A 161 -2.75 10.83 2.29
N THR A 162 -4.04 10.85 2.58
CA THR A 162 -4.65 10.18 3.73
C THR A 162 -5.48 8.98 3.29
N PHE A 163 -5.26 7.83 3.93
CA PHE A 163 -6.13 6.65 3.86
C PHE A 163 -6.94 6.55 5.16
N GLU A 164 -8.26 6.43 5.05
CA GLU A 164 -9.15 6.51 6.21
C GLU A 164 -10.22 5.42 6.21
N ASN A 165 -10.45 4.80 7.37
CA ASN A 165 -11.69 4.12 7.68
C ASN A 165 -12.39 4.84 8.85
N THR A 166 -13.62 5.27 8.63
CA THR A 166 -14.37 6.13 9.56
C THR A 166 -15.15 5.39 10.63
N VAL A 167 -15.08 4.05 10.67
CA VAL A 167 -15.70 3.26 11.73
C VAL A 167 -15.10 3.63 13.09
N VAL A 168 -15.98 4.00 14.01
CA VAL A 168 -15.63 4.24 15.41
C VAL A 168 -15.89 2.97 16.20
N GLN A 169 -14.84 2.43 16.83
CA GLN A 169 -14.94 1.25 17.67
C GLN A 169 -15.79 1.51 18.92
N THR A 170 -16.81 0.68 19.13
CA THR A 170 -17.53 0.58 20.40
C THR A 170 -16.89 -0.52 21.25
N PRO A 171 -16.36 -0.22 22.45
CA PRO A 171 -15.78 -1.25 23.31
C PRO A 171 -16.78 -2.36 23.65
N GLY A 172 -16.40 -3.62 23.38
CA GLY A 172 -17.21 -4.81 23.67
C GLY A 172 -18.16 -5.24 22.55
N GLU A 173 -18.30 -4.44 21.49
CA GLU A 173 -19.06 -4.83 20.31
C GLU A 173 -18.22 -5.75 19.39
N PRO A 174 -18.68 -6.96 19.06
CA PRO A 174 -17.93 -7.88 18.22
C PRO A 174 -17.95 -7.42 16.75
N GLY A 175 -16.85 -7.66 16.03
CA GLY A 175 -16.80 -7.43 14.58
C GLY A 175 -16.54 -5.98 14.15
N MET A 176 -16.03 -5.14 15.05
CA MET A 176 -15.74 -3.72 14.81
C MET A 176 -14.40 -3.44 14.11
N GLN A 177 -13.67 -4.48 13.68
CA GLN A 177 -12.40 -4.33 12.97
C GLN A 177 -12.61 -3.60 11.64
N ALA A 178 -11.84 -2.54 11.39
CA ALA A 178 -12.10 -1.63 10.28
C ALA A 178 -10.78 -1.12 9.67
N VAL A 179 -10.39 -1.72 8.55
CA VAL A 179 -9.10 -1.45 7.92
C VAL A 179 -9.18 -0.20 7.06
N ALA A 180 -8.27 0.74 7.26
CA ALA A 180 -8.09 1.92 6.42
C ALA A 180 -7.23 1.59 5.20
N LEU A 181 -6.08 0.97 5.46
CA LEU A 181 -5.11 0.59 4.44
C LEU A 181 -4.68 -0.86 4.64
N ARG A 182 -4.76 -1.63 3.56
CA ARG A 182 -4.24 -2.99 3.48
C ARG A 182 -3.18 -3.10 2.40
N ILE A 183 -2.07 -3.77 2.71
CA ILE A 183 -0.92 -3.86 1.80
C ILE A 183 -0.41 -5.30 1.74
N SER A 184 -0.35 -5.85 0.53
CA SER A 184 0.18 -7.18 0.23
C SER A 184 1.12 -7.22 -0.98
N GLY A 185 1.27 -6.11 -1.70
CA GLY A 185 2.26 -5.94 -2.77
C GLY A 185 3.66 -5.69 -2.22
N ASP A 186 4.68 -6.33 -2.79
CA ASP A 186 6.05 -6.26 -2.27
C ASP A 186 6.76 -4.96 -2.68
N LYS A 187 7.72 -4.52 -1.85
CA LYS A 187 8.56 -3.33 -2.06
C LYS A 187 7.75 -2.02 -2.17
N ALA A 188 6.81 -1.80 -1.27
CA ALA A 188 6.00 -0.57 -1.23
C ALA A 188 6.67 0.56 -0.42
N MET A 189 6.49 1.81 -0.86
CA MET A 189 7.01 3.01 -0.19
C MET A 189 5.88 3.99 0.15
N PHE A 190 5.83 4.43 1.40
CA PHE A 190 4.90 5.45 1.87
C PHE A 190 5.71 6.60 2.45
N TYR A 191 5.54 7.79 1.90
CA TYR A 191 6.24 8.99 2.35
C TYR A 191 5.23 10.07 2.70
N LYS A 192 5.23 10.62 3.92
CA LYS A 192 4.26 11.68 4.30
C LYS A 192 2.80 11.28 4.05
N VAL A 193 2.48 10.02 4.36
CA VAL A 193 1.12 9.47 4.29
C VAL A 193 0.50 9.48 5.67
N LYS A 194 -0.79 9.77 5.75
CA LYS A 194 -1.60 9.55 6.96
C LYS A 194 -2.46 8.31 6.82
N VAL A 195 -2.50 7.44 7.82
CA VAL A 195 -3.41 6.29 7.88
C VAL A 195 -4.26 6.42 9.15
N VAL A 196 -5.58 6.47 9.00
CA VAL A 196 -6.51 6.83 10.07
C VAL A 196 -7.59 5.77 10.23
N GLY A 197 -7.76 5.28 11.45
CA GLY A 197 -8.84 4.38 11.81
C GLY A 197 -8.96 4.22 13.32
N THR A 198 -9.59 3.12 13.73
CA THR A 198 -9.69 2.71 15.15
C THR A 198 -9.04 1.35 15.34
N GLN A 199 -9.82 0.27 15.40
CA GLN A 199 -9.30 -1.10 15.49
C GLN A 199 -8.88 -1.61 14.11
N ASP A 200 -7.71 -2.24 14.04
CA ASP A 200 -7.15 -2.85 12.81
C ASP A 200 -6.93 -1.83 11.68
N THR A 201 -6.40 -0.63 12.00
CA THR A 201 -6.28 0.48 11.04
C THR A 201 -5.40 0.17 9.82
N LEU A 202 -4.17 -0.31 10.04
CA LEU A 202 -3.20 -0.65 8.99
C LEU A 202 -2.95 -2.16 8.99
N LEU A 203 -3.50 -2.84 7.99
CA LEU A 203 -3.18 -4.24 7.70
C LEU A 203 -1.94 -4.30 6.80
N ASP A 204 -0.79 -4.30 7.44
CA ASP A 204 0.52 -4.48 6.85
C ASP A 204 0.78 -5.99 6.62
N GLU A 205 0.05 -6.56 5.65
CA GLU A 205 -0.23 -7.99 5.55
C GLU A 205 1.00 -8.84 5.25
N ILE A 206 1.66 -8.62 4.10
CA ILE A 206 2.83 -9.36 3.63
C ILE A 206 3.66 -8.46 2.70
N GLY A 207 4.93 -8.80 2.49
CA GLY A 207 5.85 -8.03 1.64
C GLY A 207 6.89 -7.26 2.43
N SER A 208 7.68 -6.44 1.74
CA SER A 208 8.66 -5.52 2.31
C SER A 208 8.18 -4.07 2.13
N HIS A 209 7.93 -3.34 3.21
CA HIS A 209 7.40 -1.98 3.11
C HIS A 209 8.26 -0.97 3.87
N TYR A 210 8.27 0.26 3.38
CA TYR A 210 8.95 1.37 4.04
C TYR A 210 7.98 2.55 4.22
N PHE A 211 7.75 2.91 5.48
CA PHE A 211 6.99 4.08 5.89
C PHE A 211 7.95 5.14 6.43
N TYR A 212 8.00 6.29 5.78
CA TYR A 212 8.91 7.37 6.13
C TYR A 212 8.14 8.67 6.35
N GLN A 213 8.30 9.28 7.53
CA GLN A 213 7.58 10.49 7.92
C GLN A 213 6.05 10.35 7.81
N CYS A 214 5.54 9.15 8.06
CA CYS A 214 4.11 8.87 8.04
C CYS A 214 3.47 9.19 9.39
N HIS A 215 2.15 9.36 9.38
CA HIS A 215 1.33 9.44 10.57
C HIS A 215 0.34 8.27 10.58
N ILE A 216 0.36 7.44 11.61
CA ILE A 216 -0.54 6.30 11.73
C ILE A 216 -1.33 6.43 13.04
N GLN A 217 -2.66 6.42 12.93
CA GLN A 217 -3.57 6.71 14.04
C GLN A 217 -4.56 5.56 14.26
N GLY A 218 -4.67 5.04 15.49
CA GLY A 218 -5.66 4.02 15.82
C GLY A 218 -5.71 3.63 17.30
N SER A 219 -6.53 2.62 17.65
CA SER A 219 -6.80 2.23 19.04
C SER A 219 -6.24 0.85 19.39
N VAL A 220 -6.70 -0.20 18.69
CA VAL A 220 -6.43 -1.61 19.02
C VAL A 220 -5.82 -2.30 17.82
N ASP A 221 -4.65 -2.93 18.04
CA ASP A 221 -3.89 -3.66 17.02
C ASP A 221 -3.75 -2.88 15.71
N PHE A 222 -3.58 -1.57 15.81
CA PHE A 222 -3.83 -0.68 14.68
C PHE A 222 -2.72 -0.70 13.62
N ILE A 223 -1.61 -1.40 13.89
CA ILE A 223 -0.60 -1.84 12.93
C ILE A 223 -0.46 -3.36 13.07
N PHE A 224 -0.93 -4.14 12.10
CA PHE A 224 -0.96 -5.60 12.24
C PHE A 224 -0.72 -6.31 10.91
N GLY A 225 -0.27 -7.56 10.98
CA GLY A 225 0.06 -8.37 9.80
C GLY A 225 1.38 -9.14 9.94
N LYS A 226 1.94 -9.57 8.81
CA LYS A 226 3.11 -10.48 8.73
C LYS A 226 4.23 -9.91 7.85
N SER A 227 4.16 -8.66 7.40
CA SER A 227 5.21 -8.10 6.54
C SER A 227 6.56 -7.88 7.24
N ARG A 228 7.57 -7.52 6.45
CA ARG A 228 8.87 -7.00 6.88
C ARG A 228 8.89 -5.49 6.64
N SER A 229 8.63 -4.71 7.67
CA SER A 229 8.40 -3.26 7.50
C SER A 229 9.29 -2.41 8.39
N LEU A 230 9.76 -1.31 7.82
CA LEU A 230 10.44 -0.23 8.52
C LEU A 230 9.49 0.98 8.59
N TYR A 231 9.28 1.46 9.81
CA TYR A 231 8.59 2.68 10.12
C TYR A 231 9.63 3.66 10.67
N GLN A 232 10.00 4.67 9.88
CA GLN A 232 11.07 5.60 10.23
C GLN A 232 10.55 7.04 10.31
N ASP A 233 10.93 7.72 11.39
CA ASP A 233 10.57 9.12 11.63
C ASP A 233 9.05 9.36 11.59
N CYS A 234 8.27 8.33 11.95
CA CYS A 234 6.82 8.36 11.91
C CYS A 234 6.22 8.91 13.23
N VAL A 235 5.01 9.44 13.14
CA VAL A 235 4.14 9.69 14.29
C VAL A 235 3.16 8.52 14.40
N ILE A 236 3.14 7.89 15.56
CA ILE A 236 2.27 6.76 15.90
C ILE A 236 1.33 7.23 17.01
N GLU A 237 0.11 7.58 16.63
CA GLU A 237 -0.86 8.24 17.50
C GLU A 237 -1.96 7.27 17.98
N SER A 238 -2.01 7.03 19.29
CA SER A 238 -3.09 6.25 19.88
C SER A 238 -4.35 7.09 20.09
N THR A 239 -5.50 6.52 19.75
CA THR A 239 -6.83 7.06 20.08
C THR A 239 -7.59 6.14 21.03
N ALA A 240 -6.89 5.26 21.75
CA ALA A 240 -7.51 4.32 22.67
C ALA A 240 -8.18 5.05 23.85
N VAL A 241 -9.44 4.71 24.14
CA VAL A 241 -10.15 5.31 25.28
C VAL A 241 -9.73 4.69 26.61
N ARG A 242 -9.52 3.37 26.64
CA ARG A 242 -9.15 2.62 27.86
C ARG A 242 -7.82 1.92 27.69
N SER A 243 -7.82 0.91 26.81
CA SER A 243 -6.67 0.08 26.52
C SER A 243 -6.60 -0.17 25.04
N GLY A 244 -5.38 -0.40 24.54
CA GLY A 244 -5.11 -0.62 23.14
C GLY A 244 -3.78 -1.29 22.93
N ALA A 245 -3.41 -1.48 21.67
CA ALA A 245 -2.08 -1.94 21.30
C ALA A 245 -1.67 -1.33 19.96
N ILE A 246 -0.41 -0.95 19.84
CA ILE A 246 0.13 -0.39 18.61
C ILE A 246 0.27 -1.51 17.57
N ALA A 247 1.10 -2.50 17.88
CA ALA A 247 1.47 -3.54 16.94
C ALA A 247 0.82 -4.91 17.26
N ALA A 248 0.42 -5.65 16.24
CA ALA A 248 0.07 -7.07 16.34
C ALA A 248 0.71 -7.88 15.20
N HIS A 249 2.00 -8.21 15.36
CA HIS A 249 2.76 -8.92 14.33
C HIS A 249 2.51 -10.44 14.39
N ARG A 250 2.32 -11.05 13.22
CA ARG A 250 2.06 -12.49 13.05
C ARG A 250 3.17 -13.19 12.30
N ARG A 251 4.27 -13.42 12.99
CA ARG A 251 5.32 -14.33 12.57
C ARG A 251 5.02 -15.74 13.09
N ASP A 252 5.01 -16.73 12.20
CA ASP A 252 4.61 -18.10 12.53
C ASP A 252 5.82 -19.02 12.77
N SER A 253 7.00 -18.68 12.22
CA SER A 253 8.23 -19.46 12.33
C SER A 253 9.45 -18.58 12.66
N PRO A 254 10.47 -19.09 13.39
CA PRO A 254 11.73 -18.37 13.59
C PRO A 254 12.54 -18.20 12.29
N ASP A 255 12.21 -18.93 11.23
CA ASP A 255 12.85 -18.81 9.92
C ASP A 255 12.21 -17.73 9.03
N ASP A 256 11.02 -17.23 9.39
CA ASP A 256 10.35 -16.16 8.66
C ASP A 256 11.15 -14.86 8.82
N ASP A 257 11.67 -14.26 7.74
CA ASP A 257 12.33 -12.94 7.81
C ASP A 257 11.32 -11.79 7.79
N THR A 258 10.43 -11.74 8.78
CA THR A 258 9.38 -10.73 8.88
C THR A 258 9.35 -10.07 10.26
N GLY A 259 8.83 -8.85 10.34
CA GLY A 259 8.85 -8.08 11.59
C GLY A 259 8.58 -6.60 11.34
N PHE A 260 8.21 -5.89 12.39
CA PHE A 260 8.08 -4.45 12.38
C PHE A 260 9.26 -3.78 13.09
N SER A 261 9.88 -2.80 12.45
CA SER A 261 10.90 -1.96 13.06
C SER A 261 10.43 -0.52 13.07
N PHE A 262 10.33 0.07 14.26
CA PHE A 262 10.01 1.47 14.48
C PHE A 262 11.30 2.19 14.88
N VAL A 263 11.73 3.17 14.07
CA VAL A 263 13.01 3.87 14.24
C VAL A 263 12.75 5.37 14.28
N ASN A 264 13.23 6.04 15.34
CA ASN A 264 13.05 7.49 15.53
C ASN A 264 11.58 7.94 15.52
N CYS A 265 10.66 7.05 15.86
CA CYS A 265 9.23 7.38 15.86
C CYS A 265 8.85 8.16 17.11
N LYS A 266 7.82 9.00 16.99
CA LYS A 266 7.13 9.60 18.13
C LYS A 266 5.85 8.82 18.41
N ILE A 267 5.72 8.28 19.62
CA ILE A 267 4.53 7.56 20.07
C ILE A 267 3.79 8.43 21.08
N ASN A 268 2.59 8.84 20.71
CA ASN A 268 1.75 9.77 21.47
C ASN A 268 0.26 9.39 21.41
N GLY A 269 -0.60 10.21 22.00
CA GLY A 269 -2.05 10.05 21.93
C GLY A 269 -2.71 9.84 23.29
N THR A 270 -3.71 8.97 23.34
CA THR A 270 -4.57 8.75 24.52
C THR A 270 -4.61 7.28 24.98
N GLY A 271 -5.16 7.06 26.17
CA GLY A 271 -5.39 5.72 26.72
C GLY A 271 -4.18 5.11 27.41
N ARG A 272 -4.28 3.81 27.71
CA ARG A 272 -3.18 2.97 28.20
C ARG A 272 -2.85 1.89 27.19
N ILE A 273 -1.77 2.09 26.43
CA ILE A 273 -1.49 1.28 25.26
C ILE A 273 -0.29 0.34 25.45
N TYR A 274 -0.38 -0.87 24.93
CA TYR A 274 0.76 -1.76 24.77
C TYR A 274 1.53 -1.44 23.48
N LEU A 275 2.85 -1.55 23.54
CA LEU A 275 3.73 -1.46 22.37
C LEU A 275 3.38 -2.53 21.33
N GLY A 276 2.91 -3.68 21.77
CA GLY A 276 2.30 -4.64 20.87
C GLY A 276 1.78 -5.87 21.58
N ARG A 277 1.10 -6.70 20.79
CA ARG A 277 0.59 -7.99 21.22
C ARG A 277 0.97 -9.09 20.24
N ALA A 278 1.44 -10.21 20.78
CA ALA A 278 1.85 -11.33 19.95
C ALA A 278 0.62 -11.96 19.27
N TRP A 279 0.42 -11.70 17.97
CA TRP A 279 -0.61 -12.39 17.18
C TRP A 279 -0.11 -13.75 16.68
N GLY A 280 1.16 -13.82 16.25
CA GLY A 280 1.86 -15.06 15.92
C GLY A 280 2.80 -15.53 17.03
N ASN A 281 3.17 -16.82 17.01
CA ASN A 281 4.01 -17.44 18.03
C ASN A 281 5.45 -16.89 18.11
N TYR A 282 5.94 -16.27 17.02
CA TYR A 282 7.27 -15.68 16.94
C TYR A 282 7.21 -14.17 16.68
N SER A 283 6.11 -13.53 17.09
CA SER A 283 5.85 -12.10 16.86
C SER A 283 7.09 -11.24 17.08
N ARG A 284 7.39 -10.36 16.12
CA ARG A 284 8.60 -9.54 16.13
C ARG A 284 8.28 -8.08 15.86
N ALA A 285 8.45 -7.24 16.87
CA ALA A 285 8.37 -5.79 16.77
C ALA A 285 9.50 -5.15 17.59
N ILE A 286 10.20 -4.18 17.01
CA ILE A 286 11.35 -3.51 17.62
C ILE A 286 11.11 -2.01 17.60
N TYR A 287 11.34 -1.34 18.72
CA TYR A 287 11.30 0.12 18.84
C TYR A 287 12.71 0.63 19.17
N SER A 288 13.27 1.48 18.30
CA SER A 288 14.65 1.97 18.41
C SER A 288 14.67 3.49 18.33
N ASN A 289 15.28 4.13 19.34
CA ASN A 289 15.38 5.58 19.45
C ASN A 289 14.02 6.30 19.34
N CYS A 290 12.94 5.66 19.78
CA CYS A 290 11.61 6.24 19.78
C CYS A 290 11.39 7.09 21.03
N TYR A 291 10.61 8.17 20.87
CA TYR A 291 10.07 8.93 21.98
C TYR A 291 8.69 8.37 22.35
N PHE A 292 8.44 8.13 23.63
CA PHE A 292 7.17 7.62 24.14
C PHE A 292 6.55 8.63 25.11
N ASP A 293 5.31 9.06 24.86
CA ASP A 293 4.52 9.76 25.87
C ASP A 293 4.09 8.81 27.01
N ASN A 294 3.60 9.38 28.11
CA ASN A 294 3.12 8.64 29.28
C ASN A 294 1.73 7.98 29.07
N ILE A 295 1.60 7.28 27.94
CA ILE A 295 0.43 6.46 27.58
C ILE A 295 0.79 4.97 27.54
N ILE A 296 2.08 4.62 27.49
CA ILE A 296 2.52 3.23 27.45
C ILE A 296 2.19 2.54 28.77
N ASN A 297 1.57 1.37 28.69
CA ASN A 297 1.36 0.51 29.84
C ASN A 297 2.75 0.10 30.40
N PRO A 298 3.00 0.17 31.71
CA PRO A 298 4.30 -0.20 32.30
C PRO A 298 4.78 -1.62 31.96
N ALA A 299 3.87 -2.56 31.68
CA ALA A 299 4.24 -3.90 31.22
C ALA A 299 4.87 -3.90 29.81
N GLY A 300 4.65 -2.84 29.02
CA GLY A 300 5.13 -2.67 27.66
C GLY A 300 4.37 -3.52 26.64
N TRP A 301 4.25 -4.83 26.90
CA TRP A 301 3.75 -5.84 25.96
C TRP A 301 2.71 -6.75 26.63
N THR A 302 1.89 -7.42 25.82
CA THR A 302 1.04 -8.52 26.29
C THR A 302 0.90 -9.60 25.22
N ASP A 303 0.77 -10.84 25.63
CA ASP A 303 0.68 -12.05 24.80
C ASP A 303 -0.74 -12.63 24.78
N TRP A 304 -1.73 -11.86 25.20
CA TRP A 304 -3.11 -12.32 25.42
C TRP A 304 -3.26 -13.38 26.51
N ASN A 305 -2.26 -13.53 27.39
CA ASN A 305 -2.11 -14.62 28.34
C ASN A 305 -2.05 -16.02 27.68
N ASP A 306 -1.55 -16.11 26.43
CA ASP A 306 -1.37 -17.37 25.72
C ASP A 306 0.01 -18.00 26.08
N PRO A 307 0.06 -19.14 26.79
CA PRO A 307 1.31 -19.76 27.23
C PRO A 307 2.24 -20.15 26.07
N LEU A 308 1.71 -20.43 24.87
CA LEU A 308 2.53 -20.78 23.71
C LEU A 308 3.35 -19.59 23.19
N ARG A 309 2.88 -18.35 23.45
CA ARG A 309 3.53 -17.11 23.02
C ARG A 309 4.50 -16.57 24.07
N GLN A 310 4.38 -17.01 25.32
CA GLN A 310 5.30 -16.69 26.41
C GLN A 310 6.70 -17.26 26.21
N LYS A 311 6.78 -18.45 25.59
CA LYS A 311 8.03 -19.21 25.48
C LYS A 311 9.12 -18.53 24.65
N TYR A 312 8.74 -17.63 23.74
CA TYR A 312 9.65 -16.98 22.78
C TYR A 312 9.72 -15.46 22.95
N ASN A 313 9.08 -14.90 23.98
CA ASN A 313 9.16 -13.48 24.31
C ASN A 313 10.55 -13.17 24.91
N LEU A 314 11.48 -12.71 24.06
CA LEU A 314 12.70 -12.07 24.54
C LEU A 314 12.39 -10.58 24.76
N HIS A 315 12.18 -10.21 26.02
CA HIS A 315 12.21 -8.81 26.42
C HIS A 315 13.68 -8.37 26.44
N SER A 316 14.07 -7.54 25.47
CA SER A 316 15.38 -6.86 25.44
C SER A 316 15.18 -5.35 25.52
#